data_AF-A0AAW2WBR4-F1
#
_entry.id   AF-A0AAW2WBR4-F1
#
_cell.length_a   1.000
_cell.length_b   1.000
_cell.length_c   1.000
_cell.angle_alpha   90.00
_cell.angle_beta   90.00
_cell.angle_gamma   90.00
#
_symmetry.space_group_name_H-M   'P 1'
#
loop_
_entity.id
_entity.type
_entity.pdbx_description
1 polymer ?
#
loop_
_entity_poly.entity_id
_entity_poly.type
_entity_poly.pdbx_seq_one_letter_code
_entity_poly.pdbx_strand_id
1 'polypeptide(L)'
;MDKSRCSWGSTLRIRVALNVNAPLKRALKFSSGGGEELLVHLTYERLSNFCYLCGKLGHIGKYCELHFASDFMDPGSDSSYGPWLWASVQPRPRGSSV
;
A
#
# COMPACT_ATOMS: atom_id res chain seq x y z
N MET A 1 -30.82 13.67 -22.62
CA MET A 1 -30.08 13.17 -21.46
C MET A 1 -28.70 12.73 -21.91
N ASP A 2 -27.70 13.57 -21.72
CA ASP A 2 -26.30 13.27 -21.97
C ASP A 2 -25.82 12.17 -21.02
N LYS A 3 -25.39 11.03 -21.58
CA LYS A 3 -24.64 10.01 -20.84
C LYS A 3 -23.20 10.50 -20.73
N SER A 4 -22.97 11.43 -19.81
CA SER A 4 -21.63 11.83 -19.40
C SER A 4 -20.83 10.59 -18.98
N ARG A 5 -19.92 10.12 -19.85
CA ARG A 5 -18.95 9.06 -19.56
C ARG A 5 -17.91 9.63 -18.57
N CYS A 6 -18.31 9.76 -17.31
CA CYS A 6 -17.34 9.86 -16.21
C CYS A 6 -16.69 8.50 -16.05
N SER A 7 -15.55 8.29 -16.71
CA SER A 7 -14.67 7.15 -16.48
C SER A 7 -14.07 7.30 -15.08
N TRP A 8 -14.73 6.79 -14.04
CA TRP A 8 -14.07 6.61 -12.75
C TRP A 8 -12.90 5.65 -12.96
N GLY A 9 -11.68 6.12 -12.69
CA GLY A 9 -10.51 5.24 -12.69
C GLY A 9 -10.68 4.13 -11.67
N SER A 10 -10.05 2.98 -11.89
CA SER A 10 -10.12 1.81 -10.99
C SER A 10 -9.48 2.01 -9.62
N THR A 11 -8.81 3.16 -9.40
CA THR A 11 -8.08 3.47 -8.17
C THR A 11 -8.23 4.94 -7.80
N LEU A 12 -8.20 5.24 -6.50
CA LEU A 12 -8.13 6.58 -5.94
C LEU A 12 -6.70 6.88 -5.50
N ARG A 13 -6.13 7.99 -5.97
CA ARG A 13 -4.79 8.44 -5.61
C ARG A 13 -4.87 9.69 -4.73
N ILE A 14 -4.37 9.59 -3.51
CA ILE A 14 -4.32 10.69 -2.55
C ILE A 14 -2.90 10.91 -2.05
N ARG A 15 -2.61 12.14 -1.60
CA ARG A 15 -1.37 12.46 -0.90
C ARG A 15 -1.69 12.64 0.58
N VAL A 16 -0.95 11.94 1.43
CA VAL A 16 -1.14 11.98 2.88
C VAL A 16 0.22 12.10 3.57
N ALA A 17 0.24 12.72 4.74
CA ALA A 17 1.40 12.63 5.63
C ALA A 17 1.44 11.22 6.23
N LEU A 18 2.60 10.56 6.16
CA LEU A 18 2.83 9.23 6.73
C LEU A 18 3.83 9.33 7.87
N ASN A 19 3.52 8.67 8.99
CA ASN A 19 4.49 8.47 10.06
C ASN A 19 5.44 7.33 9.66
N VAL A 20 6.68 7.67 9.33
CA VAL A 20 7.71 6.72 8.87
C VAL A 20 8.18 5.73 9.95
N ASN A 21 7.95 6.06 11.23
CA ASN A 21 8.29 5.19 12.35
C ASN A 21 7.20 4.14 12.64
N ALA A 22 6.03 4.29 12.02
CA ALA A 22 4.94 3.32 12.10
C ALA A 22 4.99 2.35 10.91
N PRO A 23 4.54 1.09 11.08
CA PRO A 23 4.36 0.18 9.97
C PRO A 23 3.41 0.75 8.90
N LEU A 24 3.71 0.46 7.63
CA LEU A 24 2.84 0.83 6.52
C LEU A 24 1.46 0.18 6.66
N LYS A 25 0.41 0.93 6.33
CA LYS A 25 -0.96 0.41 6.30
C LYS A 25 -1.15 -0.41 5.03
N ARG A 26 -1.71 -1.61 5.16
CA ARG A 26 -1.91 -2.54 4.04
C ARG A 26 -3.31 -2.44 3.44
N ALA A 27 -4.28 -2.10 4.27
CA ALA A 27 -5.65 -1.86 3.88
C ALA A 27 -6.31 -0.86 4.84
N LEU A 28 -7.38 -0.24 4.38
CA LEU A 28 -8.30 0.58 5.19
C LEU A 28 -9.65 -0.08 5.21
N LYS A 29 -10.27 -0.13 6.39
CA LYS A 29 -11.67 -0.51 6.54
C LYS A 29 -12.52 0.75 6.60
N PHE A 30 -13.57 0.80 5.79
CA PHE A 30 -14.57 1.84 5.82
C PHE A 30 -15.90 1.21 6.22
N SER A 31 -16.50 1.69 7.30
CA SER A 31 -17.89 1.38 7.62
C SER A 31 -18.77 2.48 7.06
N SER A 32 -19.66 2.16 6.13
CA SER A 32 -20.76 3.06 5.81
C SER A 32 -21.83 2.95 6.91
N GLY A 33 -22.55 4.03 7.19
CA GLY A 33 -23.63 4.04 8.20
C GLY A 33 -24.75 3.02 7.95
N GLY A 34 -24.78 2.41 6.76
CA GLY A 34 -25.68 1.31 6.40
C GLY A 34 -25.21 -0.10 6.81
N GLY A 35 -24.08 -0.24 7.51
CA GLY A 35 -23.59 -1.54 8.02
C GLY A 35 -22.72 -2.33 7.06
N GLU A 36 -22.50 -1.85 5.84
CA GLU A 36 -21.55 -2.44 4.90
C GLU A 36 -20.12 -2.01 5.22
N GLU A 37 -19.22 -3.00 5.37
CA GLU A 37 -17.79 -2.81 5.53
C GLU A 37 -17.07 -2.95 4.18
N LEU A 38 -16.35 -1.91 3.77
CA LEU A 38 -15.49 -1.92 2.60
C LEU A 38 -14.02 -2.01 3.03
N LEU A 39 -13.33 -3.07 2.61
CA LEU A 39 -11.88 -3.21 2.76
C LEU A 39 -11.19 -2.72 1.49
N VAL A 40 -10.42 -1.64 1.59
CA VAL A 40 -9.66 -1.08 0.49
C VAL A 40 -8.18 -1.38 0.68
N HIS A 41 -7.59 -2.12 -0.25
CA HIS A 41 -6.15 -2.38 -0.26
C HIS A 41 -5.38 -1.13 -0.68
N LEU A 42 -4.30 -0.85 0.05
CA LEU A 42 -3.44 0.30 -0.21
C LEU A 42 -2.22 -0.11 -1.01
N THR A 43 -1.84 0.75 -1.94
CA THR A 43 -0.52 0.72 -2.58
C THR A 43 0.09 2.12 -2.49
N TYR A 44 1.41 2.17 -2.49
CA TYR A 44 2.19 3.38 -2.26
C TYR A 44 3.04 3.70 -3.48
N GLU A 45 2.91 4.92 -3.96
CA GLU A 45 3.82 5.44 -4.97
C GLU A 45 5.05 6.06 -4.33
N ARG A 46 6.20 5.98 -5.02
CA ARG A 46 7.48 6.51 -4.53
C ARG A 46 7.89 5.97 -3.15
N LEU A 47 7.41 4.78 -2.82
CA LEU A 47 7.78 4.09 -1.59
C LEU A 47 9.24 3.65 -1.70
N SER A 48 10.07 4.10 -0.77
CA SER A 48 11.45 3.63 -0.66
C SER A 48 11.51 2.19 -0.14
N ASN A 49 12.73 1.63 -0.07
CA ASN A 49 12.91 0.34 0.58
C ASN A 49 12.38 0.36 2.01
N PHE A 50 11.63 -0.69 2.35
CA PHE A 50 11.02 -0.87 3.65
C PHE A 50 11.23 -2.30 4.13
N CYS A 51 11.07 -2.50 5.43
CA CYS A 51 11.28 -3.80 6.05
C CYS A 51 10.06 -4.68 5.88
N TYR A 52 10.20 -5.86 5.25
CA TYR A 52 9.08 -6.81 5.14
C TYR A 52 8.77 -7.51 6.47
N LEU A 53 9.66 -7.48 7.47
CA LEU A 53 9.37 -8.08 8.77
C LEU A 53 8.42 -7.20 9.60
N CYS A 54 8.70 -5.90 9.69
CA CYS A 54 7.96 -4.98 10.57
C CYS A 54 7.13 -3.93 9.84
N GLY A 55 7.25 -3.82 8.51
CA GLY A 55 6.53 -2.85 7.69
C GLY A 55 7.02 -1.40 7.79
N LYS A 56 8.11 -1.11 8.51
CA LYS A 56 8.64 0.25 8.69
C LYS A 56 9.63 0.63 7.59
N LEU A 57 9.75 1.94 7.35
CA LEU A 57 10.73 2.51 6.43
C LEU A 57 12.11 2.64 7.09
N GLY A 58 13.16 2.73 6.27
CA GLY A 58 14.51 3.08 6.71
C GLY A 58 15.45 1.91 7.00
N HIS A 59 14.96 0.67 7.00
CA HIS A 59 15.80 -0.53 7.12
C HIS A 59 15.20 -1.70 6.33
N ILE A 60 15.97 -2.77 6.22
CA ILE A 60 15.58 -4.05 5.61
C ILE A 60 15.62 -5.17 6.65
N GLY A 61 15.01 -6.32 6.36
CA GLY A 61 14.80 -7.41 7.31
C GLY A 61 16.03 -7.80 8.14
N LYS A 62 17.20 -7.92 7.50
CA LYS A 62 18.47 -8.26 8.18
C LYS A 62 18.95 -7.27 9.24
N TYR A 63 18.39 -6.05 9.25
CA TYR A 63 18.69 -5.01 10.23
C TYR A 63 17.48 -4.67 11.09
N CYS A 64 16.42 -5.49 11.06
CA CYS A 64 15.23 -5.27 11.85
C CYS A 64 15.45 -5.76 13.28
N GLU A 65 14.98 -5.00 14.27
CA GLU A 65 15.01 -5.41 15.68
C GLU A 65 14.31 -6.76 15.90
N LEU A 66 13.24 -7.04 15.15
CA LEU A 66 12.51 -8.31 15.22
C LEU A 66 13.38 -9.50 14.79
N HIS A 67 14.35 -9.29 13.90
CA HIS A 67 15.25 -10.35 13.44
C HIS A 67 16.19 -10.85 14.55
N PHE A 68 16.39 -10.04 15.61
CA PHE A 68 17.23 -10.40 16.76
C PHE A 68 16.43 -10.85 17.97
N ALA A 69 15.10 -10.95 17.87
CA ALA A 69 14.27 -11.45 18.94
C ALA A 69 14.51 -12.96 19.17
N SER A 70 14.44 -13.40 20.43
CA SER A 70 14.62 -14.82 20.82
C SER A 70 13.70 -15.78 20.07
N ASP A 71 12.47 -15.33 19.81
CA ASP A 71 11.41 -16.12 19.18
C ASP A 71 11.25 -15.79 17.70
N PHE A 72 12.27 -15.20 17.08
CA PHE A 72 12.23 -14.88 15.66
C PHE A 72 12.12 -16.15 14.82
N MET A 73 11.06 -16.23 14.02
CA MET A 73 10.91 -17.19 12.94
C MET A 73 10.97 -16.42 11.63
N ASP A 74 11.83 -16.87 10.71
CA ASP A 74 11.89 -16.29 9.37
C ASP A 74 10.56 -16.55 8.66
N PRO A 75 9.78 -15.51 8.32
CA PRO A 75 8.52 -15.71 7.61
C PRO A 75 8.72 -16.17 6.16
N GLY A 76 9.94 -16.10 5.62
CA GLY A 76 10.22 -16.48 4.24
C GLY A 76 9.31 -15.73 3.25
N SER A 77 8.48 -16.47 2.52
CA SER A 77 7.51 -15.89 1.57
C SER A 77 6.19 -15.44 2.21
N ASP A 78 5.90 -15.88 3.45
CA ASP A 78 4.66 -15.58 4.18
C ASP A 78 4.74 -14.26 4.98
N SER A 79 5.53 -13.31 4.49
CA SER A 79 5.58 -12.00 5.11
C SER A 79 4.24 -11.28 4.96
N SER A 80 3.81 -10.65 6.06
CA SER A 80 2.68 -9.72 6.08
C SER A 80 2.83 -8.54 5.11
N TYR A 81 4.02 -8.32 4.58
CA TYR A 81 4.42 -7.21 3.72
C TYR A 81 5.13 -7.74 2.47
N GLY A 82 5.06 -7.00 1.37
CA GLY A 82 5.78 -7.42 0.17
C GLY A 82 5.79 -6.40 -0.95
N PRO A 83 6.34 -6.77 -2.13
CA PRO A 83 6.49 -5.88 -3.27
C PRO A 83 5.17 -5.30 -3.78
N TRP A 84 4.05 -5.99 -3.52
CA TRP A 84 2.70 -5.56 -3.87
C TRP A 84 2.26 -4.25 -3.19
N LEU A 85 2.98 -3.78 -2.17
CA LEU A 85 2.75 -2.45 -1.61
C LEU A 85 3.28 -1.32 -2.50
N TRP A 86 4.17 -1.61 -3.45
CA TRP A 86 4.52 -0.62 -4.47
C TRP A 86 3.39 -0.50 -5.48
N ALA A 87 2.87 0.71 -5.65
CA ALA A 87 1.95 0.99 -6.73
C ALA A 87 2.66 0.79 -8.08
N SER A 88 2.13 -0.11 -8.91
CA SER A 88 2.56 -0.20 -10.31
C SER A 88 2.38 1.17 -10.96
N VAL A 89 3.43 1.69 -11.58
CA VAL A 89 3.31 2.89 -12.42
C VAL A 89 2.43 2.52 -13.60
N GLN A 90 1.13 2.79 -13.50
CA GLN A 90 0.26 2.83 -14.68
C GLN A 90 0.83 3.93 -15.58
N PRO A 91 1.34 3.63 -16.78
CA PRO A 91 1.70 4.70 -17.70
C PRO A 91 0.45 5.56 -17.89
N ARG A 92 0.58 6.88 -17.74
CA ARG A 92 -0.52 7.78 -18.12
C ARG A 92 -0.92 7.39 -19.54
N PRO A 93 -2.21 7.12 -19.83
CA PRO A 93 -2.62 7.00 -21.21
C PRO A 93 -2.19 8.29 -21.88
N ARG A 94 -1.30 8.16 -22.89
CA ARG A 94 -0.95 9.29 -23.75
C ARG A 94 -2.28 9.81 -24.27
N GLY A 95 -2.64 11.04 -23.90
CA GLY A 95 -3.82 11.67 -24.47
C GLY A 95 -3.70 11.52 -25.97
N SER A 96 -4.66 10.84 -26.60
CA SER A 96 -4.76 10.84 -28.04
C SER A 96 -4.88 12.30 -28.45
N SER A 97 -3.84 12.85 -29.06
CA SER A 97 -3.97 14.11 -29.77
C SER A 97 -5.14 13.95 -30.73
N VAL A 98 -6.20 14.73 -30.49
CA VAL A 98 -7.26 14.96 -31.47
C VAL A 98 -6.68 15.70 -32.66
#